data_AF-A0A4Z0NVK6-F1
#
_entry.id   AF-A0A4Z0NVK6-F1
#
_cell.length_a   1.000
_cell.length_b   1.000
_cell.length_c   1.000
_cell.angle_alpha   90.00
_cell.angle_beta   90.00
_cell.angle_gamma   90.00
#
_symmetry.space_group_name_H-M   'P 1'
#
loop_
_entity.id
_entity.type
_entity.pdbx_description
1 polymer ?
#
loop_
_entity_poly.entity_id
_entity_poly.type
_entity_poly.pdbx_seq_one_letter_code
_entity_poly.pdbx_strand_id
1 'polypeptide(L)'
;MLLLVVLIVWTPAILLAVALILARLTGCEVNEARSNPCRVAGLDIGGLLHTMMVTGWLVIPLLPVMALTLIGGVVAGGLALFGIWRP
;
A
#
# COMPACT_ATOMS: atom_id res chain seq x y z
N MET A 1 -18.45 0.87 7.53
CA MET A 1 -17.35 0.57 8.47
C MET A 1 -16.25 -0.29 7.84
N LEU A 2 -16.58 -1.41 7.18
CA LEU A 2 -15.58 -2.29 6.54
C LEU A 2 -14.66 -1.57 5.52
N LEU A 3 -15.23 -0.66 4.71
CA LEU A 3 -14.47 0.12 3.72
C LEU A 3 -13.40 1.00 4.35
N LEU A 4 -13.67 1.61 5.51
CA LEU A 4 -12.68 2.40 6.25
C LEU A 4 -11.53 1.52 6.76
N VAL A 5 -11.85 0.31 7.24
CA VAL A 5 -10.82 -0.66 7.66
C VAL A 5 -9.92 -1.03 6.50
N VAL A 6 -10.51 -1.34 5.33
CA VAL A 6 -9.73 -1.64 4.12
C VAL A 6 -8.84 -0.47 3.75
N LEU A 7 -9.36 0.76 3.68
CA LEU A 7 -8.55 1.93 3.35
C LEU A 7 -7.38 2.12 4.32
N ILE A 8 -7.63 2.09 5.62
CA ILE A 8 -6.59 2.33 6.64
C ILE A 8 -5.52 1.23 6.60
N VAL A 9 -5.95 -0.03 6.56
CA VAL A 9 -5.05 -1.19 6.61
C VAL A 9 -4.21 -1.32 5.34
N TRP A 10 -4.75 -0.92 4.19
CA TRP A 10 -4.05 -0.99 2.90
C TRP A 10 -3.22 0.26 2.58
N THR A 11 -3.46 1.39 3.24
CA THR A 11 -2.72 2.64 2.99
C THR A 11 -1.20 2.46 3.07
N PRO A 12 -0.62 1.82 4.11
CA PRO A 12 0.84 1.65 4.19
C PRO A 12 1.41 0.80 3.05
N ALA A 13 0.70 -0.25 2.64
CA ALA A 13 1.11 -1.10 1.53
C ALA A 13 1.08 -0.36 0.18
N ILE A 14 0.06 0.48 -0.02
CA ILE A 14 -0.06 1.31 -1.23
C ILE A 14 1.06 2.37 -1.26
N LEU A 15 1.32 3.06 -0.14
CA LEU A 15 2.39 4.05 -0.06
C LEU A 15 3.77 3.43 -0.31
N LEU A 16 4.03 2.25 0.27
CA LEU A 16 5.26 1.49 0.00
C LEU A 16 5.38 1.15 -1.50
N ALA A 17 4.32 0.62 -2.11
CA ALA A 17 4.32 0.29 -3.54
C ALA A 17 4.59 1.52 -4.41
N VAL A 18 3.93 2.65 -4.11
CA VAL A 18 4.15 3.92 -4.84
C VAL A 18 5.60 4.40 -4.67
N ALA A 19 6.18 4.33 -3.47
CA ALA A 19 7.58 4.72 -3.25
C ALA A 19 8.55 3.87 -4.10
N LEU A 20 8.34 2.56 -4.13
CA LEU A 20 9.17 1.63 -4.93
C LEU A 20 9.02 1.91 -6.43
N ILE A 21 7.80 2.13 -6.91
CA ILE A 21 7.54 2.45 -8.33
C ILE A 21 8.21 3.77 -8.69
N LEU A 22 8.04 4.83 -7.88
CA LEU A 22 8.66 6.12 -8.13
C LEU A 22 10.19 6.03 -8.13
N ALA A 23 10.79 5.31 -7.17
CA ALA A 23 12.23 5.08 -7.13
C ALA A 23 12.75 4.40 -8.42
N ARG A 24 11.98 3.44 -8.96
CA ARG A 24 12.32 2.77 -10.23
C ARG A 24 12.18 3.69 -11.44
N LEU A 25 11.17 4.54 -11.47
CA LEU A 25 10.91 5.47 -12.58
C LEU A 25 11.89 6.65 -12.61
N THR A 26 12.33 7.11 -11.45
CA THR A 26 13.23 8.29 -11.33
C THR A 26 14.70 7.91 -11.21
N GLY A 27 15.01 6.65 -10.89
CA GLY A 27 16.37 6.20 -10.60
C GLY A 27 16.89 6.69 -9.24
N CYS A 28 16.04 7.27 -8.40
CA CYS A 28 16.45 7.78 -7.10
C CYS A 28 16.74 6.65 -6.11
N GLU A 29 17.78 6.84 -5.31
CA GLU A 29 18.09 5.97 -4.18
C GLU A 29 17.13 6.27 -3.03
N VAL A 30 16.27 5.30 -2.69
CA VAL A 30 15.37 5.38 -1.54
C VAL A 30 15.80 4.30 -0.55
N ASN A 31 15.94 4.67 0.72
CA ASN A 31 16.24 3.73 1.79
C ASN A 31 15.43 4.09 3.06
N GLU A 32 15.37 3.13 3.98
CA GLU A 32 14.62 3.23 5.23
C GLU A 32 15.45 3.82 6.39
N ALA A 33 16.77 3.90 6.22
CA ALA A 33 17.70 4.34 7.27
C ALA A 33 17.99 5.85 7.24
N ARG A 34 17.77 6.51 6.10
CA ARG A 34 18.14 7.90 5.81
C ARG A 34 17.31 8.45 4.65
N SER A 35 16.97 9.73 4.74
CA SER A 35 16.44 10.47 3.59
C SER A 35 17.58 10.89 2.65
N ASN A 36 17.54 10.43 1.41
CA ASN A 36 18.43 10.88 0.34
C ASN A 36 17.71 11.94 -0.52
N PRO A 37 18.36 13.05 -0.88
CA PRO A 37 17.74 14.05 -1.75
C PRO A 37 17.47 13.45 -3.14
N CYS A 38 16.26 13.67 -3.66
CA CYS A 38 15.82 13.16 -4.96
C CYS A 38 15.06 14.27 -5.69
N ARG A 39 15.73 14.94 -6.63
CA ARG A 39 15.17 16.08 -7.35
C ARG A 39 14.54 15.65 -8.67
N VAL A 40 13.21 15.78 -8.77
CA VAL A 40 12.43 15.48 -9.98
C VAL A 40 11.75 16.76 -10.43
N ALA A 41 11.97 17.17 -11.69
CA ALA A 41 11.44 18.42 -12.24
C ALA A 41 11.70 19.67 -11.36
N GLY A 42 12.85 19.71 -10.67
CA GLY A 42 13.23 20.80 -9.76
C GLY A 42 12.71 20.69 -8.32
N LEU A 43 11.77 19.77 -8.04
CA LEU A 43 11.22 19.51 -6.71
C LEU A 43 11.98 18.37 -6.02
N ASP A 44 12.39 18.55 -4.77
CA ASP A 44 12.99 17.48 -3.98
C ASP A 44 11.89 16.63 -3.31
N ILE A 45 11.73 15.39 -3.79
CA ILE A 45 10.79 14.41 -3.28
C ILE A 45 11.46 13.36 -2.38
N GLY A 46 12.75 13.49 -2.10
CA GLY A 46 13.52 12.50 -1.33
C GLY A 46 12.97 12.26 0.08
N GLY A 47 12.60 13.34 0.78
CA GLY A 47 11.97 13.25 2.09
C GLY A 47 10.60 12.56 2.06
N LEU A 48 9.80 12.82 1.01
CA LEU A 48 8.50 12.17 0.82
C LEU A 48 8.66 10.68 0.53
N LEU A 49 9.59 10.31 -0.35
CA LEU A 49 9.86 8.91 -0.67
C LEU A 49 10.33 8.15 0.57
N HIS A 50 11.16 8.77 1.41
CA HIS A 50 11.61 8.17 2.66
C HIS A 50 10.44 7.91 3.62
N THR A 51 9.54 8.88 3.84
CA THR A 51 8.38 8.66 4.72
C THR A 51 7.46 7.56 4.20
N MET A 52 7.20 7.54 2.88
CA MET A 52 6.41 6.46 2.26
C MET A 52 7.08 5.09 2.44
N MET A 53 8.40 5.00 2.26
CA MET A 53 9.15 3.75 2.48
C MET A 53 9.06 3.29 3.95
N VAL A 54 9.30 4.20 4.91
CA VAL A 54 9.25 3.90 6.34
C VAL A 54 7.85 3.47 6.79
N THR A 55 6.78 4.07 6.23
CA THR A 55 5.42 3.59 6.51
C THR A 55 5.19 2.14 6.06
N GLY A 56 5.98 1.62 5.12
CA GLY A 56 5.98 0.20 4.74
C GLY A 56 6.22 -0.76 5.89
N TRP A 57 6.92 -0.34 6.95
CA TRP A 57 7.10 -1.17 8.16
C TRP A 57 5.79 -1.53 8.85
N LEU A 58 4.76 -0.69 8.71
CA LEU A 58 3.43 -0.98 9.26
C LEU A 58 2.73 -2.14 8.53
N VAL A 59 3.18 -2.51 7.33
CA VAL A 59 2.63 -3.68 6.62
C VAL A 59 2.84 -4.94 7.44
N ILE A 60 4.01 -5.12 8.06
CA ILE A 60 4.35 -6.35 8.83
C ILE A 60 3.30 -6.66 9.92
N PRO A 61 2.99 -5.77 10.88
CA PRO A 61 1.97 -6.03 11.88
C PRO A 61 0.55 -6.05 11.31
N LEU A 62 0.30 -5.39 10.16
CA LEU A 62 -1.02 -5.33 9.53
C LEU A 62 -1.31 -6.53 8.62
N LEU A 63 -0.31 -7.33 8.25
CA LEU A 63 -0.45 -8.49 7.36
C LEU A 63 -1.61 -9.44 7.74
N PRO A 64 -1.82 -9.82 9.02
CA PRO A 64 -2.93 -10.69 9.39
C PRO A 64 -4.30 -10.06 9.09
N VAL A 65 -4.44 -8.75 9.34
CA VAL A 65 -5.69 -8.01 9.08
C VAL A 65 -5.90 -7.87 7.57
N MET A 66 -4.85 -7.57 6.81
CA MET A 66 -4.89 -7.54 5.34
C MET A 66 -5.38 -8.87 4.78
N ALA A 67 -4.81 -10.00 5.25
CA ALA A 67 -5.22 -11.34 4.83
C ALA A 67 -6.70 -11.61 5.13
N LEU A 68 -7.18 -11.26 6.33
CA LEU A 68 -8.60 -11.39 6.69
C LEU A 68 -9.50 -10.55 5.78
N THR A 69 -9.09 -9.32 5.43
CA THR A 69 -9.87 -8.48 4.50
C THR A 69 -9.95 -9.08 3.09
N LEU A 70 -8.89 -9.73 2.60
CA LEU A 70 -8.90 -10.44 1.32
C LEU A 70 -9.79 -11.67 1.37
N ILE A 71 -9.62 -12.53 2.38
CA ILE A 71 -10.42 -13.76 2.53
C ILE A 71 -11.90 -13.40 2.66
N GLY A 72 -12.24 -12.46 3.54
CA GLY A 72 -13.61 -12.00 3.74
C GLY A 72 -14.20 -11.39 2.46
N GLY A 73 -13.42 -10.58 1.73
CA GLY A 73 -13.84 -9.99 0.46
C GLY A 73 -14.10 -11.03 -0.63
N VAL A 74 -13.20 -12.02 -0.77
CA VAL A 74 -13.35 -13.12 -1.76
C VAL A 74 -14.54 -14.01 -1.42
N VAL A 75 -14.72 -14.37 -0.14
CA VAL A 75 -15.88 -15.19 0.29
C VAL A 75 -17.18 -14.44 0.08
N ALA A 76 -17.28 -13.18 0.53
CA ALA A 76 -18.49 -12.38 0.37
C ALA A 76 -18.81 -12.12 -1.11
N GLY A 77 -17.79 -11.77 -1.91
CA GLY A 77 -17.92 -11.57 -3.35
C GLY A 77 -18.34 -12.86 -4.06
N GLY A 78 -17.73 -13.99 -3.72
CA GLY A 78 -18.10 -15.31 -4.24
C GLY A 78 -19.55 -15.67 -3.90
N LEU A 79 -19.95 -15.56 -2.63
CA LEU A 79 -21.32 -15.82 -2.19
C LEU A 79 -22.33 -14.91 -2.89
N ALA A 80 -22.00 -13.62 -3.09
CA ALA A 80 -22.85 -12.70 -3.82
C ALA A 80 -23.00 -13.13 -5.29
N LEU A 81 -21.90 -13.49 -5.96
CA LEU A 81 -21.93 -13.97 -7.34
C LEU A 81 -22.74 -15.27 -7.48
N PHE A 82 -22.49 -16.27 -6.62
CA PHE A 82 -23.22 -17.54 -6.63
C PHE A 82 -24.68 -17.39 -6.20
N GLY A 83 -24.98 -16.48 -5.28
CA GLY A 83 -26.35 -16.18 -4.83
C GLY A 83 -27.17 -15.42 -5.87
N ILE A 84 -26.54 -14.52 -6.64
CA ILE A 84 -27.12 -13.88 -7.83
C ILE A 84 -27.33 -14.89 -8.96
N TRP A 85 -26.50 -15.95 -9.03
CA TRP A 85 -26.58 -17.02 -10.02
C TRP A 85 -27.53 -18.18 -9.68
N ARG A 86 -28.25 -18.10 -8.56
CA ARG A 86 -29.32 -19.06 -8.26
C ARG A 86 -30.63 -18.55 -8.90
N PRO A 87 -31.14 -19.18 -9.98
CA PRO A 87 -32.42 -18.80 -10.58
C PRO A 87 -33.59 -19.04 -9.63
#